data_AF-A0A426V983-F1
#
_entry.id   AF-A0A426V983-F1
#
_cell.length_a   1.000
_cell.length_b   1.000
_cell.length_c   1.000
_cell.angle_alpha   90.00
_cell.angle_beta   90.00
_cell.angle_gamma   90.00
#
_symmetry.space_group_name_H-M   'P 1'
#
loop_
_entity.id
_entity.type
_entity.pdbx_description
1 polymer ?
#
loop_
_entity_poly.entity_id
_entity_poly.type
_entity_poly.pdbx_seq_one_letter_code
_entity_poly.pdbx_strand_id
1 'polypeptide(L)'
;MLKLKMTLVAIVATLTTACTTGPQVTADAYAKGWRRAQILAVGEDQLAVPSSKEDCRKAVSADAGYDRFALASYSYGGNPNLRAKRIVAIPNQVDVAVGDWVYVSITDCRLALKKVDPRNVGY
;
A
#
# COMPACT_ATOMS: atom_id res chain seq x y z
N MET A 1 -29.05 -60.48 17.11
CA MET A 1 -29.19 -59.07 17.54
C MET A 1 -27.80 -58.45 17.42
N LEU A 2 -27.47 -57.34 16.78
CA LEU A 2 -28.16 -56.33 15.97
C LEU A 2 -27.06 -55.71 15.08
N LYS A 3 -27.29 -55.59 13.76
CA LYS A 3 -26.34 -55.04 12.79
C LYS A 3 -26.14 -53.54 13.04
N LEU A 4 -24.91 -53.10 13.34
CA LEU A 4 -24.57 -51.68 13.45
C LEU A 4 -24.36 -51.11 12.05
N LYS A 5 -25.45 -50.59 11.46
CA LYS A 5 -25.39 -49.63 10.35
C LYS A 5 -25.54 -48.24 10.97
N MET A 6 -24.67 -47.31 10.58
CA MET A 6 -24.91 -45.86 10.41
C MET A 6 -23.56 -45.13 10.55
N THR A 7 -23.19 -44.04 9.88
CA THR A 7 -23.70 -43.24 8.76
C THR A 7 -22.70 -42.07 8.63
N LEU A 8 -22.55 -41.51 7.43
CA LEU A 8 -21.99 -40.17 7.13
C LEU A 8 -20.50 -39.91 7.45
N VAL A 9 -19.66 -40.10 6.43
CA VAL A 9 -18.44 -39.30 6.31
C VAL A 9 -18.86 -37.94 5.74
N ALA A 10 -19.06 -36.96 6.62
CA ALA A 10 -19.34 -35.57 6.26
C ALA A 10 -18.04 -34.91 5.77
N ILE A 11 -17.85 -34.90 4.45
CA ILE A 11 -16.87 -34.02 3.79
C ILE A 11 -17.66 -32.88 3.18
N VAL A 12 -17.98 -31.87 3.99
CA VAL A 12 -18.38 -30.56 3.47
C VAL A 12 -17.19 -29.66 3.71
N ALA A 13 -16.54 -29.33 2.59
CA ALA A 13 -15.36 -28.51 2.50
C ALA A 13 -15.51 -27.22 3.32
N THR A 14 -14.61 -27.03 4.28
CA THR A 14 -14.30 -25.75 4.87
C THR A 14 -13.65 -24.87 3.81
N LEU A 15 -14.47 -24.32 2.90
CA LEU A 15 -14.15 -23.13 2.14
C LEU A 15 -14.30 -21.94 3.08
N THR A 16 -13.41 -21.86 4.07
CA THR A 16 -13.21 -20.61 4.80
C THR A 16 -12.57 -19.66 3.81
N THR A 17 -13.38 -18.77 3.25
CA THR A 17 -12.93 -17.62 2.48
C THR A 17 -11.90 -16.88 3.31
N ALA A 18 -10.65 -16.95 2.89
CA ALA A 18 -9.59 -16.12 3.42
C ALA A 18 -9.90 -14.67 3.02
N CYS A 19 -10.70 -13.99 3.83
CA CYS A 19 -10.79 -12.53 3.82
C CYS A 19 -9.47 -12.02 4.40
N THR A 20 -8.40 -12.10 3.62
CA THR A 20 -7.08 -11.65 4.04
C THR A 20 -7.11 -10.14 4.06
N THR A 21 -7.22 -9.62 5.28
CA THR A 21 -7.10 -8.20 5.55
C THR A 21 -5.63 -7.87 5.30
N GLY A 22 -5.30 -7.46 4.08
CA GLY A 22 -3.93 -7.15 3.69
C GLY A 22 -3.31 -6.10 4.63
N PRO A 23 -1.96 -5.97 4.66
CA PRO A 23 -1.25 -5.18 5.66
C PRO A 23 -1.91 -3.84 5.92
N GLN A 24 -2.37 -3.65 7.15
CA GLN A 24 -3.04 -2.44 7.59
C GLN A 24 -1.99 -1.44 8.07
N VAL A 25 -2.13 -0.18 7.65
CA VAL A 25 -1.51 0.93 8.36
C VAL A 25 -2.09 0.89 9.78
N THR A 26 -1.26 0.97 10.83
CA THR A 26 -1.80 1.07 12.20
C THR A 26 -2.76 2.24 12.31
N ALA A 27 -3.80 2.15 13.15
CA ALA A 27 -4.78 3.23 13.31
C ALA A 27 -4.09 4.58 13.61
N ASP A 28 -3.05 4.56 14.44
CA ASP A 28 -2.23 5.73 14.76
C ASP A 28 -1.50 6.30 13.54
N ALA A 29 -0.89 5.45 12.72
CA ALA A 29 -0.22 5.91 11.51
C ALA A 29 -1.25 6.45 10.49
N TYR A 30 -2.44 5.84 10.40
CA TYR A 30 -3.52 6.32 9.56
C TYR A 30 -4.01 7.70 10.02
N ALA A 31 -4.20 7.89 11.33
CA ALA A 31 -4.57 9.18 11.93
C ALA A 31 -3.51 10.26 11.66
N LYS A 32 -2.23 9.87 11.66
CA LYS A 32 -1.09 10.76 11.31
C LYS A 32 -0.93 11.01 9.80
N GLY A 33 -1.84 10.50 8.96
CA GLY A 33 -1.83 10.75 7.52
C GLY A 33 -1.03 9.74 6.69
N TRP A 34 -0.62 8.60 7.25
CA TRP A 34 0.00 7.54 6.46
C TRP A 34 -1.06 6.72 5.72
N ARG A 35 -0.83 6.43 4.44
CA ARG A 35 -1.69 5.57 3.62
C ARG A 35 -0.86 4.48 2.97
N ARG A 36 -1.42 3.29 2.91
CA ARG A 36 -0.88 2.23 2.05
C ARG A 36 -1.14 2.62 0.60
N ALA A 37 -0.11 2.53 -0.22
CA ALA A 37 -0.13 2.95 -1.62
C ALA A 37 0.62 1.94 -2.49
N GLN A 38 0.22 1.85 -3.75
CA GLN A 38 0.92 1.07 -4.76
C GLN A 38 1.74 2.00 -5.67
N ILE A 39 2.99 1.64 -5.93
CA ILE A 39 3.84 2.36 -6.89
C ILE A 39 3.32 2.12 -8.31
N LEU A 40 3.06 3.20 -9.04
CA LEU A 40 2.59 3.18 -10.42
C LEU A 40 3.69 3.52 -11.43
N ALA A 41 4.67 4.33 -11.02
CA ALA A 41 5.78 4.79 -11.85
C ALA A 41 6.96 5.22 -10.98
N VAL A 42 8.18 5.13 -11.51
CA VAL A 42 9.42 5.53 -10.84
C VAL A 42 10.29 6.31 -11.85
N GLY A 43 10.92 7.40 -11.40
CA GLY A 43 11.84 8.20 -12.24
C GLY A 43 11.17 9.29 -13.05
N GLU A 44 11.89 10.39 -13.33
CA GLU A 44 11.34 11.66 -13.83
C GLU A 44 10.48 11.54 -15.10
N ASP A 45 10.95 10.77 -16.09
CA ASP A 45 10.28 10.63 -17.39
C ASP A 45 8.88 10.01 -17.28
N GLN A 46 8.67 9.14 -16.28
CA GLN A 46 7.40 8.46 -16.05
C GLN A 46 6.45 9.27 -15.15
N LEU A 47 6.91 10.38 -14.58
CA LEU A 47 6.15 11.22 -13.64
C LEU A 47 5.46 12.42 -14.32
N ALA A 48 5.51 12.52 -15.65
CA ALA A 48 4.76 13.50 -16.45
C ALA A 48 3.25 13.20 -16.50
N VAL A 49 2.64 12.88 -15.35
CA VAL A 49 1.25 12.42 -15.25
C VAL A 49 0.34 13.59 -14.84
N PRO A 50 -0.62 14.02 -15.68
CA PRO A 50 -1.48 15.19 -15.43
C PRO A 50 -2.53 15.00 -14.32
N SER A 51 -2.55 13.86 -13.62
CA SER A 51 -3.61 13.47 -12.65
C SER A 51 -3.12 13.26 -11.21
N SER A 52 -1.92 13.73 -10.84
CA SER A 52 -1.50 13.71 -9.44
C SER A 52 -2.25 14.79 -8.65
N LYS A 53 -2.83 14.43 -7.50
CA LYS A 53 -3.45 15.42 -6.60
C LYS A 53 -2.41 16.38 -6.03
N GLU A 54 -1.18 15.90 -5.86
CA GLU A 54 -0.08 16.69 -5.32
C GLU A 54 1.26 16.15 -5.81
N ASP A 55 2.16 17.07 -6.17
CA ASP A 55 3.51 16.79 -6.62
C ASP A 55 4.51 17.23 -5.56
N CYS A 56 5.04 16.29 -4.77
CA CYS A 56 5.94 16.63 -3.68
C CYS A 56 7.31 17.12 -4.11
N ARG A 57 7.70 17.01 -5.39
CA ARG A 57 8.97 17.57 -5.88
C ARG A 57 9.09 19.07 -5.61
N LYS A 58 7.95 19.78 -5.61
CA LYS A 58 7.91 21.23 -5.36
C LYS A 58 8.04 21.62 -3.88
N ALA A 59 7.70 20.70 -2.98
CA ALA A 59 7.67 20.95 -1.54
C ALA A 59 8.92 20.44 -0.82
N VAL A 60 9.67 19.54 -1.48
CA VAL A 60 10.95 19.05 -1.01
C VAL A 60 12.02 20.04 -1.49
N SER A 61 12.63 20.79 -0.56
CA SER A 61 13.79 21.63 -0.90
C SER A 61 14.96 20.76 -1.36
N ALA A 62 15.86 21.32 -2.18
CA ALA A 62 17.06 20.62 -2.64
C ALA A 62 17.88 20.01 -1.47
N ASP A 63 17.81 20.63 -0.28
CA ASP A 63 18.52 20.23 0.93
C ASP A 63 17.95 18.97 1.61
N ALA A 64 16.76 18.51 1.23
CA ALA A 64 16.15 17.32 1.83
C ALA A 64 16.81 16.00 1.39
N GLY A 65 17.73 16.04 0.43
CA GLY A 65 18.56 14.91 0.03
C GLY A 65 17.84 13.80 -0.74
N TYR A 66 16.62 14.06 -1.23
CA TYR A 66 15.88 13.15 -2.08
C TYR A 66 15.97 13.60 -3.54
N ASP A 67 16.62 12.79 -4.36
CA ASP A 67 16.77 12.96 -5.81
C ASP A 67 15.84 12.02 -6.61
N ARG A 68 15.30 10.99 -5.94
CA ARG A 68 14.43 9.97 -6.55
C ARG A 68 12.97 10.14 -6.13
N PHE A 69 12.06 10.00 -7.09
CA PHE A 69 10.63 10.16 -6.90
C PHE A 69 9.82 9.03 -7.57
N ALA A 70 8.66 8.74 -7.00
CA ALA A 70 7.69 7.79 -7.55
C ALA A 70 6.28 8.36 -7.55
N LEU A 71 5.45 7.88 -8.47
CA LEU A 71 4.00 8.10 -8.44
C LEU A 71 3.37 6.97 -7.65
N ALA A 72 2.71 7.30 -6.55
CA ALA A 72 2.02 6.34 -5.69
C ALA A 72 0.51 6.55 -5.74
N SER A 73 -0.25 5.45 -5.73
CA SER A 73 -1.71 5.43 -5.71
C SER A 73 -2.24 4.86 -4.40
N TYR A 74 -3.09 5.60 -3.71
CA TYR A 74 -3.64 5.22 -2.41
C TYR A 74 -5.16 5.39 -2.38
N SER A 75 -5.83 4.55 -1.58
CA SER A 75 -7.27 4.70 -1.33
C SER A 75 -7.56 5.88 -0.39
N TYR A 76 -8.62 6.63 -0.65
CA TYR A 76 -9.02 7.78 0.16
C TYR A 76 -10.52 7.77 0.49
N GLY A 77 -10.91 8.55 1.50
CA GLY A 77 -12.33 8.71 1.88
C GLY A 77 -13.01 7.45 2.42
N GLY A 78 -12.23 6.48 2.93
CA GLY A 78 -12.76 5.21 3.45
C GLY A 78 -13.27 4.22 2.39
N ASN A 79 -13.23 4.58 1.09
CA ASN A 79 -13.64 3.71 0.00
C ASN A 79 -12.40 3.15 -0.73
N PRO A 80 -12.19 1.83 -0.78
CA PRO A 80 -11.02 1.24 -1.43
C PRO A 80 -10.97 1.50 -2.95
N ASN A 81 -12.12 1.75 -3.58
CA ASN A 81 -12.24 2.03 -5.01
C ASN A 81 -11.92 3.49 -5.37
N LEU A 82 -12.01 4.39 -4.39
CA LEU A 82 -11.61 5.79 -4.58
C LEU A 82 -10.10 5.90 -4.41
N ARG A 83 -9.39 6.11 -5.52
CA ARG A 83 -7.93 6.23 -5.52
C ARG A 83 -7.45 7.63 -5.88
N ALA A 84 -6.47 8.12 -5.14
CA ALA A 84 -5.75 9.34 -5.43
C ALA A 84 -4.30 9.00 -5.77
N LYS A 85 -3.69 9.83 -6.61
CA LYS A 85 -2.28 9.70 -7.01
C LYS A 85 -1.47 10.85 -6.42
N ARG A 86 -0.24 10.57 -6.00
CA ARG A 86 0.69 11.58 -5.46
C ARG A 86 2.12 11.23 -5.86
N ILE A 87 2.91 12.24 -6.22
CA ILE A 87 4.36 12.06 -6.41
C ILE A 87 5.02 12.16 -5.03
N VAL A 88 5.84 11.17 -4.68
CA VAL A 88 6.46 11.03 -3.36
C VAL A 88 7.96 10.81 -3.48
N ALA A 89 8.72 11.29 -2.50
CA ALA A 89 10.16 11.07 -2.41
C ALA A 89 10.47 9.61 -2.05
N ILE A 90 11.51 9.08 -2.68
CA ILE A 90 12.08 7.76 -2.40
C ILE A 90 13.37 7.96 -1.59
N PRO A 91 13.50 7.38 -0.38
CA PRO A 91 14.76 7.46 0.37
C PRO A 91 15.91 6.79 -0.41
N ASN A 92 17.13 7.33 -0.38
CA ASN A 92 18.28 6.85 -1.18
C ASN A 92 18.66 5.39 -0.91
N GLN A 93 18.42 4.92 0.31
CA GLN A 93 18.66 3.55 0.76
C GLN A 93 17.51 2.58 0.49
N VAL A 94 16.44 3.03 -0.16
CA VAL A 94 15.24 2.22 -0.43
C VAL A 94 15.03 2.11 -1.93
N ASP A 95 15.04 0.88 -2.43
CA ASP A 95 14.65 0.62 -3.82
C ASP A 95 13.19 0.20 -3.91
N VAL A 96 12.48 0.75 -4.88
CA VAL A 96 11.07 0.43 -5.16
C VAL A 96 10.88 0.18 -6.64
N ALA A 97 9.97 -0.74 -6.97
CA ALA A 97 9.55 -1.04 -8.32
C ALA A 97 8.06 -0.74 -8.53
N VAL A 98 7.64 -0.62 -9.78
CA VAL A 98 6.21 -0.55 -10.13
C VAL A 98 5.49 -1.80 -9.62
N GLY A 99 4.35 -1.59 -8.96
CA GLY A 99 3.57 -2.65 -8.32
C GLY A 99 3.85 -2.83 -6.83
N ASP A 100 4.97 -2.31 -6.30
CA ASP A 100 5.31 -2.41 -4.88
C ASP A 100 4.27 -1.71 -4.00
N TRP A 101 4.02 -2.31 -2.83
CA TRP A 101 3.25 -1.69 -1.77
C TRP A 101 4.15 -0.94 -0.80
N VAL A 102 3.82 0.33 -0.56
CA VAL A 102 4.54 1.24 0.33
C VAL A 102 3.57 1.98 1.25
N TYR A 103 4.09 2.68 2.24
CA TYR A 103 3.38 3.69 3.00
C TYR A 103 3.83 5.08 2.56
N VAL A 104 2.87 5.96 2.29
CA VAL A 104 3.10 7.36 1.91
C VAL A 104 2.40 8.29 2.89
N SER A 105 3.02 9.45 3.15
CA SER A 105 2.38 10.54 3.89
C SER A 105 1.51 11.36 2.93
N ILE A 106 0.24 11.57 3.29
CA ILE A 106 -0.67 12.44 2.53
C ILE A 106 -0.80 13.85 3.14
N THR A 107 -0.11 14.10 4.27
CA THR A 107 -0.19 15.35 5.04
C THR A 107 1.11 16.14 5.03
N ASP A 108 2.24 15.51 4.71
CA ASP A 108 3.56 16.17 4.68
C ASP A 108 4.44 15.60 3.56
N CYS A 109 4.75 16.43 2.56
CA CYS A 109 5.60 16.07 1.43
C CYS A 109 7.08 15.86 1.79
N ARG A 110 7.54 16.36 2.93
CA ARG A 110 8.95 16.20 3.37
C ARG A 110 9.23 14.79 3.88
N LEU A 111 8.16 14.04 4.18
CA LEU A 111 8.26 12.64 4.60
C LEU A 111 8.33 11.74 3.38
N ALA A 112 9.49 11.11 3.18
CA ALA A 112 9.67 10.10 2.15
C ALA A 112 8.85 8.83 2.43
N LEU A 113 8.67 8.01 1.39
CA LEU A 113 7.94 6.75 1.50
C LEU A 113 8.65 5.77 2.45
N LYS A 114 7.87 4.81 2.97
CA LYS A 114 8.37 3.68 3.78
C LYS A 114 7.96 2.38 3.12
N LYS A 115 8.83 1.37 3.09
CA LYS A 115 8.44 0.02 2.66
C LYS A 115 7.44 -0.59 3.63
N VAL A 116 6.52 -1.38 3.08
CA VAL A 116 5.74 -2.33 3.88
C VAL A 116 6.68 -3.47 4.26
N ASP A 117 6.77 -3.84 5.55
CA ASP A 117 7.57 -5.00 5.98
C ASP A 117 6.92 -6.28 5.43
N PRO A 118 7.63 -7.07 4.59
CA PRO A 118 7.13 -8.33 4.05
C PRO A 118 6.69 -9.34 5.12
N ARG A 119 7.26 -9.27 6.33
CA ARG A 119 6.92 -10.18 7.44
C ARG A 119 5.63 -9.81 8.14
N ASN A 120 5.13 -8.60 7.91
CA ASN A 120 3.81 -8.15 8.33
C ASN A 120 2.79 -8.27 7.17
N VAL A 121 3.14 -9.03 6.13
CA VAL A 121 2.24 -9.43 5.05
C VAL A 121 1.59 -10.75 5.48
N GLY A 122 0.42 -10.65 6.10
CA GLY A 122 -0.46 -11.81 6.22
C GLY A 122 -0.91 -12.23 4.83
N TYR A 123 -0.49 -13.43 4.40
CA TYR A 123 -1.01 -14.10 3.21
C TYR A 123 -2.41 -14.63 3.45
#